data_AF-A0A939KXA7-F1
#
_entry.id   AF-A0A939KXA7-F1
#
_cell.length_a   1.000
_cell.length_b   1.000
_cell.length_c   1.000
_cell.angle_alpha   90.00
_cell.angle_beta   90.00
_cell.angle_gamma   90.00
#
_symmetry.space_group_name_H-M   'P 1'
#
loop_
_entity.id
_entity.type
_entity.pdbx_description
1 polymer ?
#
loop_
_entity_poly.entity_id
_entity_poly.type
_entity_poly.pdbx_seq_one_letter_code
_entity_poly.pdbx_strand_id
1 'polypeptide(L)'
;MTADPDATFESLTPEELTDRGINPVSKSVYADLTALGYSFTDKPEGLALVDENIVAVLNDNDFGEVPIGSGSIVDRNGDNSLDASDRDGEINIQNWPVLGMYQPDSIASYEVHGKTYIVTANEGDSRDYDGFSEEERVKDLTLDPTAFPNAAELQADEALGRLQVTTTLGDRDGDGDYDEIYAYGGRSFSIFEATDTGLELVFDSGNDFEKITAEVFPEFFNSDFDDDEEVFEFDGRSDNKGPEPEGVAVGQVGDRTYAFIGLERIGGIMTYDVTDPFNPTFVQYLNNNPDRAPVGAAMFLPTGDIAPEGLTFISQTNSPTNNPLLVVGNEISATTTI
;
A
#
# COMPACT_ATOMS: atom_id res chain seq x y z
N MET A 1 5.80 46.69 12.18
CA MET A 1 4.47 46.86 11.56
C MET A 1 3.54 45.91 12.28
N THR A 2 2.30 46.31 12.57
CA THR A 2 1.31 45.37 13.14
C THR A 2 0.88 44.44 12.02
N ALA A 3 1.20 43.15 12.13
CA ALA A 3 0.81 42.13 11.16
C ALA A 3 -0.72 42.13 10.97
N ASP A 4 -1.17 41.92 9.73
CA ASP A 4 -2.57 41.75 9.41
C ASP A 4 -3.11 40.50 10.14
N PRO A 5 -4.11 40.64 11.03
CA PRO A 5 -4.67 39.51 11.77
C PRO A 5 -5.40 38.50 10.87
N ASP A 6 -5.76 38.88 9.64
CA ASP A 6 -6.49 38.03 8.69
C ASP A 6 -5.55 37.36 7.65
N ALA A 7 -4.23 37.56 7.74
CA ALA A 7 -3.27 36.93 6.84
C ALA A 7 -3.19 35.41 7.08
N THR A 8 -3.53 34.62 6.05
CA THR A 8 -3.36 33.16 6.04
C THR A 8 -1.87 32.80 5.94
N PHE A 9 -1.48 31.59 6.35
CA PHE A 9 -0.06 31.17 6.34
C PHE A 9 0.60 31.30 4.96
N GLU A 10 -0.15 31.01 3.90
CA GLU A 10 0.30 31.06 2.51
C GLU A 10 0.52 32.49 2.01
N SER A 11 -0.08 33.47 2.67
CA SER A 11 0.04 34.89 2.33
C SER A 11 1.25 35.58 2.97
N LEU A 12 1.92 34.91 3.92
CA LEU A 12 3.02 35.48 4.69
C LEU A 12 4.34 35.33 3.95
N THR A 13 5.18 36.36 4.04
CA THR A 13 6.57 36.27 3.61
C THR A 13 7.37 35.35 4.53
N PRO A 14 8.52 34.79 4.07
CA PRO A 14 9.42 34.02 4.93
C PRO A 14 9.85 34.75 6.21
N GLU A 15 10.03 36.08 6.15
CA GLU A 15 10.37 36.90 7.32
C GLU A 15 9.20 36.98 8.30
N GLU A 16 7.97 37.19 7.81
CA GLU A 16 6.76 37.17 8.65
C GLU A 16 6.46 35.80 9.25
N LEU A 17 6.76 34.71 8.54
CA LEU A 17 6.71 33.35 9.09
C LEU A 17 7.74 33.16 10.21
N THR A 18 8.97 33.62 9.99
CA THR A 18 10.05 33.54 10.98
C THR A 18 9.72 34.37 12.24
N ASP A 19 9.14 35.56 12.08
CA ASP A 19 8.66 36.39 13.18
C ASP A 19 7.54 35.71 13.98
N ARG A 20 6.78 34.80 13.36
CA ARG A 20 5.79 33.92 14.01
C ARG A 20 6.40 32.63 14.57
N GLY A 21 7.72 32.47 14.54
CA GLY A 21 8.43 31.28 15.03
C GLY A 21 8.38 30.08 14.08
N ILE A 22 7.96 30.29 12.83
CA ILE A 22 7.91 29.24 11.80
C ILE A 22 9.16 29.37 10.95
N ASN A 23 9.98 28.32 10.93
CA ASN A 23 11.17 28.25 10.08
C ASN A 23 10.75 27.77 8.68
N PRO A 24 10.76 28.63 7.65
CA PRO A 24 10.41 28.21 6.30
C PRO A 24 11.47 27.21 5.81
N VAL A 25 11.02 26.05 5.34
CA VAL A 25 11.92 25.07 4.72
C VAL A 25 12.18 25.46 3.27
N SER A 26 13.46 25.45 2.87
CA SER A 26 13.84 25.58 1.47
C SER A 26 14.09 24.19 0.89
N LYS A 27 13.59 23.96 -0.34
CA LYS A 27 13.90 22.76 -1.12
C LYS A 27 14.94 23.11 -2.17
N SER A 28 15.93 22.25 -2.34
CA SER A 28 16.84 22.27 -3.49
C SER A 28 16.56 21.03 -4.34
N VAL A 29 16.52 21.19 -5.66
CA VAL A 29 16.45 20.04 -6.57
C VAL A 29 17.72 19.22 -6.37
N TYR A 30 17.55 17.99 -5.90
CA TYR A 30 18.65 17.05 -5.69
C TYR A 30 18.87 16.20 -6.95
N ALA A 31 17.78 15.62 -7.47
CA ALA A 31 17.76 14.84 -8.71
C ALA A 31 16.50 15.21 -9.53
N ASP A 32 16.64 15.18 -10.85
CA ASP A 32 15.54 15.27 -11.82
C ASP A 32 15.58 13.96 -12.62
N LEU A 33 14.63 13.07 -12.36
CA LEU A 33 14.59 11.73 -12.92
C LEU A 33 14.57 11.78 -14.47
N THR A 34 13.76 12.65 -15.04
CA THR A 34 13.69 12.85 -16.49
C THR A 34 15.05 13.31 -17.05
N ALA A 35 15.71 14.26 -16.38
CA ALA A 35 17.05 14.70 -16.78
C ALA A 35 18.12 13.62 -16.63
N LEU A 36 17.90 12.65 -15.72
CA LEU A 36 18.73 11.46 -15.53
C LEU A 36 18.42 10.33 -16.53
N GLY A 37 17.49 10.54 -17.46
CA GLY A 37 17.12 9.57 -18.49
C GLY A 37 16.01 8.60 -18.07
N TYR A 38 15.37 8.86 -16.93
CA TYR A 38 14.21 8.11 -16.44
C TYR A 38 12.94 8.68 -17.09
N SER A 39 12.69 8.31 -18.34
CA SER A 39 11.60 8.86 -19.16
C SER A 39 10.67 7.78 -19.72
N PHE A 40 10.60 6.63 -19.05
CA PHE A 40 9.80 5.48 -19.49
C PHE A 40 8.55 5.27 -18.63
N THR A 41 8.34 6.11 -17.62
CA THR A 41 7.11 6.21 -16.83
C THR A 41 6.78 7.70 -16.66
N ASP A 42 5.49 8.03 -16.62
CA ASP A 42 4.99 9.39 -16.46
C ASP A 42 4.84 9.79 -14.97
N LYS A 43 4.87 8.82 -14.03
CA LYS A 43 4.75 9.07 -12.58
C LYS A 43 5.52 8.01 -11.77
N PRO A 44 6.63 8.36 -11.11
CA PRO A 44 7.18 7.52 -10.04
C PRO A 44 6.30 7.64 -8.80
N GLU A 45 5.91 6.53 -8.21
CA GLU A 45 5.04 6.48 -7.02
C GLU A 45 5.81 6.71 -5.72
N GLY A 46 7.11 6.42 -5.72
CA GLY A 46 7.91 6.56 -4.50
C GLY A 46 9.39 6.72 -4.74
N LEU A 47 10.07 7.30 -3.75
CA LEU A 47 11.52 7.44 -3.74
C LEU A 47 12.05 7.06 -2.36
N ALA A 48 13.09 6.24 -2.33
CA ALA A 48 13.83 5.94 -1.11
C ALA A 48 15.35 6.04 -1.35
N LEU A 49 16.09 6.53 -0.35
CA LEU A 49 17.55 6.60 -0.44
C LEU A 49 18.15 5.22 -0.21
N VAL A 50 19.00 4.78 -1.13
CA VAL A 50 19.85 3.59 -0.93
C VAL A 50 21.15 4.01 -0.26
N ASP A 51 21.78 5.06 -0.78
CA ASP A 51 22.94 5.74 -0.19
C ASP A 51 23.02 7.21 -0.66
N GLU A 52 24.15 7.89 -0.43
CA GLU A 52 24.35 9.29 -0.80
C GLU A 52 24.39 9.58 -2.32
N ASN A 53 24.43 8.55 -3.17
CA ASN A 53 24.50 8.64 -4.62
C ASN A 53 23.44 7.79 -5.35
N ILE A 54 22.71 6.92 -4.64
CA ILE A 54 21.75 5.99 -5.21
C ILE A 54 20.37 6.20 -4.58
N VAL A 55 19.35 6.37 -5.44
CA VAL A 55 17.94 6.45 -5.08
C VAL A 55 17.24 5.23 -5.68
N ALA A 56 16.50 4.50 -4.84
CA ALA A 56 15.51 3.55 -5.29
C ALA A 56 14.27 4.33 -5.74
N VAL A 57 13.84 4.07 -6.97
CA VAL A 57 12.61 4.63 -7.54
C VAL A 57 11.59 3.53 -7.57
N LEU A 58 10.45 3.79 -6.92
CA LEU A 58 9.28 2.97 -7.02
C LEU A 58 8.44 3.50 -8.18
N ASN A 59 8.03 2.59 -9.04
CA ASN A 59 6.93 2.84 -9.94
C ASN A 59 5.90 1.76 -9.65
N ASP A 60 4.63 2.15 -9.66
CA ASP A 60 3.66 1.20 -10.17
C ASP A 60 4.02 0.92 -11.64
N ASN A 61 3.48 -0.14 -12.19
CA ASN A 61 3.69 -0.54 -13.57
C ASN A 61 3.03 0.43 -14.59
N ASP A 62 2.76 1.68 -14.20
CA ASP A 62 2.14 2.67 -15.04
C ASP A 62 3.15 3.24 -16.04
N PHE A 63 2.85 2.93 -17.29
CA PHE A 63 3.41 3.51 -18.52
C PHE A 63 4.69 2.90 -19.11
N GLY A 64 5.11 1.69 -18.71
CA GLY A 64 6.18 0.98 -19.42
C GLY A 64 6.15 -0.56 -19.35
N GLU A 65 6.54 -1.22 -20.45
CA GLU A 65 6.86 -2.67 -20.48
C GLU A 65 8.14 -2.95 -19.67
N VAL A 66 8.08 -2.85 -18.33
CA VAL A 66 9.14 -3.39 -17.48
C VAL A 66 8.91 -4.91 -17.42
N PRO A 67 9.87 -5.74 -17.87
CA PRO A 67 9.73 -7.18 -17.77
C PRO A 67 9.59 -7.57 -16.30
N ILE A 68 8.44 -8.15 -15.95
CA ILE A 68 8.17 -8.64 -14.61
C ILE A 68 9.12 -9.81 -14.32
N GLY A 69 9.99 -9.64 -13.31
CA GLY A 69 10.93 -10.68 -12.86
C GLY A 69 10.34 -11.53 -11.74
N SER A 70 11.04 -12.61 -11.36
CA SER A 70 10.65 -13.54 -10.29
C SER A 70 10.63 -12.93 -8.86
N GLY A 71 10.79 -11.61 -8.73
CA GLY A 71 10.67 -10.86 -7.48
C GLY A 71 9.60 -9.77 -7.53
N SER A 72 8.73 -9.79 -8.56
CA SER A 72 7.63 -8.85 -8.79
C SER A 72 6.26 -9.53 -8.83
N ILE A 73 6.22 -10.86 -8.60
CA ILE A 73 5.01 -11.69 -8.59
C ILE A 73 5.03 -12.58 -7.34
N VAL A 74 3.86 -12.80 -6.75
CA VAL A 74 3.61 -13.74 -5.66
C VAL A 74 2.58 -14.80 -6.08
N ASP A 75 2.83 -16.08 -5.81
CA ASP A 75 1.82 -17.14 -5.99
C ASP A 75 0.82 -17.08 -4.84
N ARG A 76 -0.50 -17.01 -5.13
CA ARG A 76 -1.58 -16.87 -4.14
C ARG A 76 -1.96 -18.21 -3.49
N ASN A 77 -0.96 -18.87 -2.94
CA ASN A 77 -1.04 -20.21 -2.35
C ASN A 77 -0.20 -20.28 -1.06
N GLY A 78 -0.57 -21.19 -0.15
CA GLY A 78 0.10 -21.40 1.12
C GLY A 78 -0.01 -20.17 2.02
N ASP A 79 1.13 -19.58 2.36
CA ASP A 79 1.19 -18.38 3.21
C ASP A 79 0.80 -17.10 2.46
N ASN A 80 0.39 -17.19 1.19
CA ASN A 80 -0.10 -16.07 0.37
C ASN A 80 -1.55 -16.25 -0.10
N SER A 81 -2.29 -17.19 0.50
CA SER A 81 -3.72 -17.41 0.22
C SER A 81 -4.51 -16.11 0.42
N LEU A 82 -5.64 -15.95 -0.27
CA LEU A 82 -6.44 -14.73 -0.16
C LEU A 82 -7.94 -15.03 -0.14
N ASP A 83 -8.71 -14.08 0.36
CA ASP A 83 -10.15 -13.98 0.10
C ASP A 83 -10.41 -13.28 -1.24
N ALA A 84 -11.08 -13.96 -2.17
CA ALA A 84 -11.15 -13.54 -3.58
C ALA A 84 -12.52 -13.03 -4.02
N SER A 85 -13.55 -13.18 -3.18
CA SER A 85 -14.93 -12.92 -3.54
C SER A 85 -15.56 -11.99 -2.53
N ASP A 86 -16.34 -11.05 -3.01
CA ASP A 86 -17.24 -10.22 -2.21
C ASP A 86 -18.68 -10.78 -2.21
N ARG A 87 -18.87 -12.05 -2.64
CA ARG A 87 -20.19 -12.66 -2.91
C ARG A 87 -20.44 -14.01 -2.25
N ASP A 88 -19.48 -14.57 -1.54
CA ASP A 88 -19.70 -15.81 -0.77
C ASP A 88 -20.32 -15.55 0.62
N GLY A 89 -20.22 -14.32 1.12
CA GLY A 89 -20.82 -13.87 2.37
C GLY A 89 -20.11 -14.41 3.61
N GLU A 90 -18.85 -14.83 3.48
CA GLU A 90 -18.01 -15.29 4.58
C GLU A 90 -16.56 -14.83 4.39
N ILE A 91 -15.72 -14.93 5.43
CA ILE A 91 -14.28 -14.74 5.24
C ILE A 91 -13.70 -16.06 4.74
N ASN A 92 -13.23 -16.08 3.49
CA ASN A 92 -12.86 -17.27 2.75
C ASN A 92 -11.43 -17.23 2.23
N ILE A 93 -10.49 -16.98 3.14
CA ILE A 93 -9.05 -16.99 2.84
C ILE A 93 -8.61 -18.41 2.44
N GLN A 94 -8.33 -18.62 1.15
CA GLN A 94 -7.94 -19.92 0.61
C GLN A 94 -6.95 -19.81 -0.57
N ASN A 95 -6.42 -20.96 -0.97
CA ASN A 95 -5.45 -21.03 -2.06
C ASN A 95 -6.18 -20.94 -3.40
N TRP A 96 -5.68 -20.09 -4.28
CA TRP A 96 -6.21 -19.90 -5.62
C TRP A 96 -5.12 -20.09 -6.67
N PRO A 97 -5.45 -20.56 -7.89
CA PRO A 97 -4.51 -20.61 -9.00
C PRO A 97 -4.34 -19.22 -9.63
N VAL A 98 -3.93 -18.26 -8.81
CA VAL A 98 -3.81 -16.84 -9.14
C VAL A 98 -2.42 -16.37 -8.72
N LEU A 99 -1.86 -15.45 -9.49
CA LEU A 99 -0.64 -14.73 -9.19
C LEU A 99 -1.00 -13.32 -8.74
N GLY A 100 -0.36 -12.79 -7.71
CA GLY A 100 -0.44 -11.38 -7.31
C GLY A 100 0.76 -10.61 -7.85
N MET A 101 0.55 -9.36 -8.25
CA MET A 101 1.63 -8.48 -8.69
C MET A 101 2.12 -7.65 -7.51
N TYR A 102 3.44 -7.61 -7.26
CA TYR A 102 3.99 -6.62 -6.33
C TYR A 102 3.93 -5.24 -6.97
N GLN A 103 2.84 -4.53 -6.70
CA GLN A 103 2.53 -3.18 -7.13
C GLN A 103 2.39 -2.31 -5.88
N PRO A 104 3.52 -1.79 -5.38
CA PRO A 104 3.48 -0.98 -4.19
C PRO A 104 3.11 0.47 -4.47
N ASP A 105 2.44 1.06 -3.50
CA ASP A 105 2.10 2.49 -3.50
C ASP A 105 3.14 3.32 -2.72
N SER A 106 3.67 2.77 -1.62
CA SER A 106 4.66 3.46 -0.79
C SER A 106 5.97 2.68 -0.60
N ILE A 107 7.06 3.43 -0.41
CA ILE A 107 8.43 2.93 -0.22
C ILE A 107 9.16 3.66 0.91
N ALA A 108 9.87 2.89 1.74
CA ALA A 108 10.79 3.41 2.75
C ALA A 108 12.12 2.64 2.73
N SER A 109 13.20 3.24 3.26
CA SER A 109 14.48 2.56 3.42
C SER A 109 15.02 2.67 4.83
N TYR A 110 15.84 1.68 5.22
CA TYR A 110 16.58 1.67 6.48
C TYR A 110 17.87 0.84 6.34
N GLU A 111 18.81 1.03 7.26
CA GLU A 111 20.09 0.33 7.25
C GLU A 111 20.17 -0.70 8.38
N VAL A 112 20.65 -1.91 8.06
CA VAL A 112 21.01 -2.93 9.05
C VAL A 112 22.44 -3.41 8.74
N HIS A 113 23.34 -3.22 9.70
CA HIS A 113 24.74 -3.65 9.59
C HIS A 113 25.48 -3.17 8.32
N GLY A 114 25.22 -1.93 7.87
CA GLY A 114 25.86 -1.37 6.67
C GLY A 114 25.26 -1.83 5.34
N LYS A 115 24.11 -2.49 5.37
CA LYS A 115 23.32 -2.84 4.18
C LYS A 115 22.00 -2.08 4.20
N THR A 116 21.59 -1.57 3.04
CA THR A 116 20.31 -0.88 2.90
C THR A 116 19.21 -1.86 2.52
N TYR A 117 18.08 -1.74 3.22
CA TYR A 117 16.87 -2.49 2.98
C TYR A 117 15.76 -1.53 2.58
N ILE A 118 14.93 -1.96 1.64
CA ILE A 118 13.77 -1.25 1.12
C ILE A 118 12.52 -1.96 1.62
N VAL A 119 11.56 -1.22 2.15
CA VAL A 119 10.24 -1.72 2.56
C VAL A 119 9.20 -1.13 1.61
N THR A 120 8.30 -1.98 1.10
CA THR A 120 7.21 -1.57 0.20
C THR A 120 5.85 -2.02 0.73
N ALA A 121 4.81 -1.23 0.51
CA ALA A 121 3.42 -1.56 0.81
C ALA A 121 2.69 -1.89 -0.50
N ASN A 122 2.35 -3.17 -0.72
CA ASN A 122 1.93 -3.72 -2.02
C ASN A 122 0.41 -3.61 -2.22
N GLU A 123 -0.09 -2.39 -2.41
CA GLU A 123 -1.50 -2.03 -2.60
C GLU A 123 -2.12 -2.73 -3.82
N GLY A 124 -1.68 -2.36 -5.02
CA GLY A 124 -2.19 -2.92 -6.26
C GLY A 124 -2.80 -1.96 -7.26
N ASP A 125 -2.40 -0.68 -7.33
CA ASP A 125 -3.06 0.21 -8.28
C ASP A 125 -3.03 -0.26 -9.74
N SER A 126 -4.11 0.02 -10.46
CA SER A 126 -4.34 -0.46 -11.82
C SER A 126 -4.23 0.68 -12.82
N ARG A 127 -3.90 0.34 -14.07
CA ARG A 127 -3.95 1.32 -15.16
C ARG A 127 -5.37 1.47 -15.69
N ASP A 128 -6.11 2.40 -15.13
CA ASP A 128 -7.45 2.78 -15.61
C ASP A 128 -7.56 4.29 -15.87
N TYR A 129 -7.75 4.67 -17.13
CA TYR A 129 -7.90 6.06 -17.56
C TYR A 129 -8.71 6.18 -18.86
N ASP A 130 -9.09 7.41 -19.23
CA ASP A 130 -9.91 7.63 -20.43
C ASP A 130 -9.25 7.04 -21.69
N GLY A 131 -9.86 5.99 -22.23
CA GLY A 131 -9.41 5.29 -23.43
C GLY A 131 -8.56 4.03 -23.20
N PHE A 132 -8.25 3.67 -21.95
CA PHE A 132 -7.56 2.42 -21.62
C PHE A 132 -7.92 1.93 -20.21
N SER A 133 -8.30 0.67 -20.10
CA SER A 133 -8.41 -0.04 -18.84
C SER A 133 -7.77 -1.40 -19.04
N GLU A 134 -6.97 -1.83 -18.07
CA GLU A 134 -6.48 -3.20 -18.01
C GLU A 134 -7.27 -4.06 -17.02
N GLU A 135 -8.27 -3.51 -16.33
CA GLU A 135 -9.09 -4.26 -15.39
C GLU A 135 -10.12 -5.09 -16.12
N GLU A 136 -10.17 -6.37 -15.78
CA GLU A 136 -11.28 -7.24 -16.11
C GLU A 136 -11.57 -8.16 -14.94
N ARG A 137 -12.75 -8.77 -14.91
CA ARG A 137 -13.07 -9.77 -13.91
C ARG A 137 -12.83 -11.16 -14.44
N VAL A 138 -12.39 -12.07 -13.56
CA VAL A 138 -12.05 -13.44 -13.99
C VAL A 138 -13.20 -14.15 -14.72
N LYS A 139 -14.47 -13.89 -14.36
CA LYS A 139 -15.61 -14.51 -15.05
C LYS A 139 -15.82 -14.05 -16.49
N ASP A 140 -15.25 -12.92 -16.86
CA ASP A 140 -15.34 -12.32 -18.18
C ASP A 140 -14.12 -12.68 -19.06
N LEU A 141 -13.09 -13.30 -18.46
CA LEU A 141 -11.96 -13.88 -19.19
C LEU A 141 -12.32 -15.16 -19.95
N THR A 142 -11.61 -15.41 -21.05
CA THR A 142 -11.55 -16.74 -21.66
C THR A 142 -10.35 -17.46 -21.08
N LEU A 143 -10.57 -18.45 -20.22
CA LEU A 143 -9.50 -19.23 -19.59
C LEU A 143 -9.10 -20.42 -20.47
N ASP A 144 -7.79 -20.68 -20.60
CA ASP A 144 -7.29 -21.85 -21.31
C ASP A 144 -7.81 -23.14 -20.65
N PRO A 145 -8.46 -24.05 -21.40
CA PRO A 145 -9.04 -25.27 -20.83
C PRO A 145 -8.00 -26.31 -20.35
N THR A 146 -6.73 -26.16 -20.72
CA THR A 146 -5.63 -27.02 -20.26
C THR A 146 -5.09 -26.55 -18.92
N ALA A 147 -4.89 -25.25 -18.74
CA ALA A 147 -4.46 -24.59 -17.52
C ALA A 147 -5.58 -24.60 -16.46
N PHE A 148 -6.82 -24.32 -16.88
CA PHE A 148 -7.99 -24.22 -16.01
C PHE A 148 -9.11 -25.19 -16.45
N PRO A 149 -8.92 -26.52 -16.29
CA PRO A 149 -9.92 -27.52 -16.69
C PRO A 149 -11.25 -27.42 -15.91
N ASN A 150 -11.25 -26.67 -14.80
CA ASN A 150 -12.39 -26.37 -13.94
C ASN A 150 -12.82 -24.88 -14.02
N ALA A 151 -12.58 -24.20 -15.15
CA ALA A 151 -12.90 -22.78 -15.34
C ALA A 151 -14.32 -22.40 -14.88
N ALA A 152 -15.35 -23.21 -15.13
CA ALA A 152 -16.72 -22.92 -14.69
C ALA A 152 -16.90 -22.83 -13.16
N GLU A 153 -16.10 -23.57 -12.39
CA GLU A 153 -16.10 -23.48 -10.92
C GLU A 153 -15.30 -22.26 -10.44
N LEU A 154 -14.15 -22.00 -11.07
CA LEU A 154 -13.30 -20.84 -10.75
C LEU A 154 -14.00 -19.51 -11.07
N GLN A 155 -14.73 -19.45 -12.18
CA GLN A 155 -15.43 -18.24 -12.66
C GLN A 155 -16.79 -18.00 -11.97
N ALA A 156 -17.17 -18.81 -10.97
CA ALA A 156 -18.34 -18.52 -10.15
C ALA A 156 -18.15 -17.22 -9.36
N ASP A 157 -19.22 -16.46 -9.11
CA ASP A 157 -19.13 -15.18 -8.41
C ASP A 157 -18.63 -15.38 -6.97
N GLU A 158 -19.00 -16.49 -6.32
CA GLU A 158 -18.55 -16.92 -4.99
C GLU A 158 -17.11 -17.51 -4.97
N ALA A 159 -16.42 -17.53 -6.11
CA ALA A 159 -15.04 -17.97 -6.25
C ALA A 159 -14.18 -16.82 -6.81
N LEU A 160 -13.43 -17.05 -7.90
CA LEU A 160 -12.61 -15.99 -8.51
C LEU A 160 -13.42 -15.06 -9.42
N GLY A 161 -14.66 -15.41 -9.78
CA GLY A 161 -15.40 -14.74 -10.86
C GLY A 161 -15.52 -13.23 -10.70
N ARG A 162 -15.53 -12.72 -9.47
CA ARG A 162 -15.58 -11.29 -9.17
C ARG A 162 -14.21 -10.62 -9.12
N LEU A 163 -13.15 -11.37 -8.81
CA LEU A 163 -11.79 -10.88 -8.64
C LEU A 163 -11.34 -10.03 -9.84
N GLN A 164 -10.91 -8.80 -9.57
CA GLN A 164 -10.30 -7.91 -10.54
C GLN A 164 -8.86 -8.35 -10.85
N VAL A 165 -8.56 -8.40 -12.14
CA VAL A 165 -7.28 -8.89 -12.69
C VAL A 165 -6.85 -8.04 -13.88
N THR A 166 -5.56 -8.10 -14.22
CA THR A 166 -5.05 -7.42 -15.42
C THR A 166 -5.27 -8.24 -16.69
N THR A 167 -5.68 -7.57 -17.77
CA THR A 167 -5.78 -8.15 -19.13
C THR A 167 -4.48 -8.07 -19.92
N THR A 168 -3.43 -7.45 -19.37
CA THR A 168 -2.17 -7.25 -20.11
C THR A 168 -1.15 -8.36 -19.89
N LEU A 169 -1.46 -9.30 -18.99
CA LEU A 169 -0.67 -10.48 -18.66
C LEU A 169 -1.56 -11.73 -18.75
N GLY A 170 -0.96 -12.92 -18.72
CA GLY A 170 -1.70 -14.18 -18.58
C GLY A 170 -1.90 -14.97 -19.87
N ASP A 171 -1.91 -14.33 -21.03
CA ASP A 171 -1.87 -14.98 -22.35
C ASP A 171 -0.40 -15.25 -22.75
N ARG A 172 0.10 -16.46 -22.48
CA ARG A 172 1.53 -16.78 -22.68
C ARG A 172 1.88 -17.10 -24.11
N ASP A 173 0.94 -17.64 -24.88
CA ASP A 173 1.19 -18.10 -26.25
C ASP A 173 0.57 -17.21 -27.34
N GLY A 174 -0.21 -16.21 -26.93
CA GLY A 174 -0.76 -15.15 -27.77
C GLY A 174 -2.00 -15.56 -28.55
N ASP A 175 -2.73 -16.58 -28.09
CA ASP A 175 -3.91 -17.10 -28.79
C ASP A 175 -5.24 -16.46 -28.34
N GLY A 176 -5.18 -15.62 -27.30
CA GLY A 176 -6.29 -14.83 -26.78
C GLY A 176 -7.09 -15.49 -25.65
N ASP A 177 -6.71 -16.70 -25.20
CA ASP A 177 -7.10 -17.20 -23.90
C ASP A 177 -5.99 -17.01 -22.85
N TYR A 178 -6.36 -17.16 -21.57
CA TYR A 178 -5.47 -16.88 -20.44
C TYR A 178 -4.99 -18.20 -19.82
N ASP A 179 -3.68 -18.41 -19.85
CA ASP A 179 -2.96 -19.51 -19.16
C ASP A 179 -2.75 -19.24 -17.68
N GLU A 180 -2.73 -17.96 -17.29
CA GLU A 180 -2.50 -17.49 -15.93
C GLU A 180 -3.40 -16.30 -15.60
N ILE A 181 -3.69 -16.15 -14.30
CA ILE A 181 -4.54 -15.08 -13.77
C ILE A 181 -3.67 -14.20 -12.88
N TYR A 182 -3.64 -12.90 -13.14
CA TYR A 182 -2.83 -11.92 -12.41
C TYR A 182 -3.73 -10.91 -11.68
N ALA A 183 -3.86 -11.07 -10.37
CA ALA A 183 -4.56 -10.15 -9.49
C ALA A 183 -3.68 -8.96 -9.11
N TYR A 184 -4.35 -7.85 -8.84
CA TYR A 184 -3.72 -6.62 -8.38
C TYR A 184 -3.15 -6.75 -6.97
N GLY A 185 -2.00 -6.10 -6.79
CA GLY A 185 -1.34 -5.99 -5.50
C GLY A 185 -0.75 -7.28 -4.96
N GLY A 186 0.10 -7.12 -3.95
CA GLY A 186 0.59 -8.21 -3.10
C GLY A 186 -0.33 -8.44 -1.91
N ARG A 187 -1.17 -7.45 -1.55
CA ARG A 187 -1.97 -7.43 -0.31
C ARG A 187 -1.11 -7.62 0.95
N SER A 188 0.16 -7.24 0.84
CA SER A 188 1.24 -7.53 1.78
C SER A 188 2.17 -6.31 1.87
N PHE A 189 3.11 -6.35 2.78
CA PHE A 189 4.35 -5.58 2.66
C PHE A 189 5.54 -6.52 2.37
N SER A 190 6.53 -6.00 1.64
CA SER A 190 7.76 -6.70 1.32
C SER A 190 8.99 -5.96 1.84
N ILE A 191 10.08 -6.70 2.05
CA ILE A 191 11.41 -6.15 2.32
C ILE A 191 12.37 -6.67 1.24
N PHE A 192 13.15 -5.77 0.66
CA PHE A 192 14.20 -6.06 -0.31
C PHE A 192 15.57 -5.62 0.23
N GLU A 193 16.61 -6.41 0.00
CA GLU A 193 18.00 -5.97 0.16
C GLU A 193 18.43 -5.21 -1.10
N ALA A 194 18.97 -4.00 -0.94
CA ALA A 194 19.62 -3.28 -2.03
C ALA A 194 21.04 -3.83 -2.24
N THR A 195 21.26 -4.46 -3.39
CA THR A 195 22.55 -5.05 -3.79
C THR A 195 23.16 -4.29 -4.95
N ASP A 196 24.43 -4.58 -5.25
CA ASP A 196 25.13 -4.02 -6.43
C ASP A 196 24.43 -4.37 -7.77
N THR A 197 23.57 -5.39 -7.78
CA THR A 197 22.85 -5.87 -8.97
C THR A 197 21.36 -5.50 -9.00
N GLY A 198 20.86 -4.79 -7.98
CA GLY A 198 19.45 -4.42 -7.86
C GLY A 198 18.83 -4.84 -6.52
N LEU A 199 17.51 -4.88 -6.47
CA LEU A 199 16.75 -5.27 -5.29
C LEU A 199 16.56 -6.79 -5.26
N GLU A 200 16.88 -7.42 -4.13
CA GLU A 200 16.61 -8.84 -3.87
C GLU A 200 15.54 -8.96 -2.79
N LEU A 201 14.41 -9.63 -3.08
CA LEU A 201 13.35 -9.88 -2.10
C LEU A 201 13.90 -10.75 -0.95
N VAL A 202 13.84 -10.25 0.28
CA VAL A 202 14.30 -10.97 1.49
C VAL A 202 13.16 -11.41 2.40
N PHE A 203 12.02 -10.72 2.34
CA PHE A 203 10.83 -11.07 3.10
C PHE A 203 9.57 -10.56 2.38
N ASP A 204 8.49 -11.32 2.47
CA ASP A 204 7.14 -10.87 2.18
C ASP A 204 6.22 -11.37 3.30
N SER A 205 5.26 -10.54 3.70
CA SER A 205 4.30 -10.88 4.76
C SER A 205 3.17 -11.79 4.29
N GLY A 206 3.09 -12.10 2.99
CA GLY A 206 2.07 -12.97 2.43
C GLY A 206 0.66 -12.51 2.81
N ASN A 207 -0.09 -13.40 3.46
CA ASN A 207 -1.46 -13.18 3.88
C ASN A 207 -1.62 -12.73 5.35
N ASP A 208 -0.54 -12.29 5.99
CA ASP A 208 -0.60 -11.87 7.39
C ASP A 208 -1.68 -10.80 7.61
N PHE A 209 -1.80 -9.82 6.70
CA PHE A 209 -2.78 -8.75 6.85
C PHE A 209 -4.22 -9.28 6.88
N GLU A 210 -4.61 -10.11 5.91
CA GLU A 210 -5.94 -10.71 5.88
C GLU A 210 -6.19 -11.63 7.09
N LYS A 211 -5.21 -12.45 7.49
CA LYS A 211 -5.36 -13.31 8.66
C LYS A 211 -5.53 -12.51 9.95
N ILE A 212 -4.73 -11.47 10.13
CA ILE A 212 -4.79 -10.61 11.32
C ILE A 212 -6.13 -9.89 11.36
N THR A 213 -6.56 -9.27 10.27
CA THR A 213 -7.81 -8.52 10.23
C THR A 213 -9.03 -9.44 10.38
N ALA A 214 -9.00 -10.65 9.80
CA ALA A 214 -10.02 -11.66 10.03
C ALA A 214 -10.11 -12.10 11.50
N GLU A 215 -8.97 -12.19 12.21
CA GLU A 215 -8.97 -12.58 13.62
C GLU A 215 -9.46 -11.45 14.53
N VAL A 216 -8.96 -10.23 14.31
CA VAL A 216 -9.16 -9.11 15.24
C VAL A 216 -10.37 -8.25 14.89
N PHE A 217 -10.78 -8.23 13.62
CA PHE A 217 -11.86 -7.37 13.14
C PHE A 217 -12.72 -8.01 12.03
N PRO A 218 -13.26 -9.23 12.24
CA PRO A 218 -13.97 -9.99 11.21
C PRO A 218 -15.22 -9.30 10.67
N GLU A 219 -15.91 -8.48 11.46
CA GLU A 219 -17.13 -7.79 11.03
C GLU A 219 -16.86 -6.72 9.94
N PHE A 220 -15.60 -6.30 9.79
CA PHE A 220 -15.16 -5.31 8.80
C PHE A 220 -14.02 -5.85 7.95
N PHE A 221 -13.87 -7.17 7.86
CA PHE A 221 -12.86 -7.80 7.02
C PHE A 221 -12.97 -7.28 5.57
N ASN A 222 -11.82 -6.92 4.98
CA ASN A 222 -11.70 -6.33 3.64
C ASN A 222 -12.79 -5.30 3.32
N SER A 223 -13.15 -4.45 4.30
CA SER A 223 -14.28 -3.55 4.13
C SER A 223 -13.97 -2.37 3.23
N ASP A 224 -14.95 -1.94 2.44
CA ASP A 224 -14.92 -0.65 1.73
C ASP A 224 -15.76 0.40 2.47
N PHE A 225 -15.45 1.69 2.30
CA PHE A 225 -16.29 2.78 2.81
C PHE A 225 -17.15 3.35 1.68
N ASP A 226 -18.47 3.21 1.80
CA ASP A 226 -19.41 3.85 0.90
C ASP A 226 -19.59 5.33 1.33
N ASP A 227 -19.07 6.24 0.51
CA ASP A 227 -19.17 7.69 0.74
C ASP A 227 -20.62 8.24 0.68
N ASP A 228 -21.49 7.61 -0.12
CA ASP A 228 -22.89 8.04 -0.30
C ASP A 228 -23.76 7.59 0.89
N GLU A 229 -23.55 6.35 1.36
CA GLU A 229 -24.29 5.77 2.48
C GLU A 229 -23.61 6.01 3.85
N GLU A 230 -22.35 6.47 3.85
CA GLU A 230 -21.49 6.68 5.02
C GLU A 230 -21.37 5.41 5.90
N VAL A 231 -21.23 4.24 5.26
CA VAL A 231 -21.14 2.93 5.94
C VAL A 231 -19.95 2.12 5.45
N PHE A 232 -19.48 1.21 6.30
CA PHE A 232 -18.48 0.23 5.91
C PHE A 232 -19.15 -1.07 5.47
N GLU A 233 -18.87 -1.49 4.25
CA GLU A 233 -19.38 -2.74 3.69
C GLU A 233 -18.41 -3.87 3.99
N PHE A 234 -18.86 -4.88 4.75
CA PHE A 234 -18.10 -6.10 4.95
C PHE A 234 -17.71 -6.70 3.59
N ASP A 235 -16.45 -7.10 3.45
CA ASP A 235 -15.95 -7.92 2.34
C ASP A 235 -15.94 -7.25 0.96
N GLY A 236 -16.26 -5.95 0.91
CA GLY A 236 -16.38 -5.19 -0.34
C GLY A 236 -15.08 -5.05 -1.15
N ARG A 237 -13.91 -5.36 -0.57
CA ARG A 237 -12.60 -5.29 -1.23
C ARG A 237 -11.96 -6.66 -1.48
N SER A 238 -12.58 -7.77 -1.09
CA SER A 238 -12.02 -9.13 -1.30
C SER A 238 -11.93 -9.50 -2.78
N ASP A 239 -12.87 -9.05 -3.61
CA ASP A 239 -12.79 -9.17 -5.07
C ASP A 239 -11.74 -8.24 -5.72
N ASN A 240 -10.94 -7.55 -4.91
CA ASN A 240 -10.17 -6.38 -5.31
C ASN A 240 -8.75 -6.39 -4.73
N LYS A 241 -8.32 -5.33 -4.03
CA LYS A 241 -6.99 -5.19 -3.41
C LYS A 241 -7.02 -5.57 -1.90
N GLY A 242 -8.14 -6.11 -1.40
CA GLY A 242 -8.27 -6.72 -0.08
C GLY A 242 -8.01 -5.74 1.09
N PRO A 243 -7.00 -5.97 1.95
CA PRO A 243 -6.65 -5.05 3.03
C PRO A 243 -6.10 -3.69 2.59
N GLU A 244 -5.61 -3.56 1.36
CA GLU A 244 -5.03 -2.33 0.77
C GLU A 244 -3.95 -1.65 1.61
N PRO A 245 -2.73 -2.22 1.65
CA PRO A 245 -1.60 -1.56 2.27
C PRO A 245 -1.09 -0.39 1.42
N GLU A 246 -1.15 0.81 1.97
CA GLU A 246 -0.92 2.06 1.25
C GLU A 246 0.39 2.73 1.69
N GLY A 247 0.37 3.50 2.77
CA GLY A 247 1.57 4.16 3.28
C GLY A 247 2.51 3.25 4.07
N VAL A 248 3.82 3.48 3.92
CA VAL A 248 4.85 2.86 4.77
C VAL A 248 5.77 3.90 5.41
N ALA A 249 6.06 3.71 6.70
CA ALA A 249 7.13 4.42 7.40
C ALA A 249 8.01 3.44 8.17
N VAL A 250 9.30 3.75 8.27
CA VAL A 250 10.25 2.98 9.07
C VAL A 250 10.92 3.88 10.10
N GLY A 251 11.08 3.38 11.33
CA GLY A 251 11.59 4.16 12.44
C GLY A 251 12.28 3.33 13.50
N GLN A 252 13.33 3.88 14.11
CA GLN A 252 14.03 3.25 15.23
C GLN A 252 13.46 3.73 16.56
N VAL A 253 13.09 2.77 17.42
CA VAL A 253 12.66 2.99 18.80
C VAL A 253 13.57 2.21 19.74
N GLY A 254 14.46 2.93 20.43
CA GLY A 254 15.53 2.30 21.21
C GLY A 254 16.50 1.56 20.28
N ASP A 255 16.75 0.28 20.56
CA ASP A 255 17.64 -0.57 19.76
C ASP A 255 16.92 -1.36 18.67
N ARG A 256 15.60 -1.16 18.49
CA ARG A 256 14.77 -1.90 17.52
C ARG A 256 14.26 -0.99 16.42
N THR A 257 14.20 -1.53 15.21
CA THR A 257 13.64 -0.86 14.03
C THR A 257 12.26 -1.41 13.73
N TYR A 258 11.30 -0.53 13.49
CA TYR A 258 9.91 -0.89 13.22
C TYR A 258 9.48 -0.39 11.85
N ALA A 259 8.73 -1.20 11.13
CA ALA A 259 7.95 -0.81 9.97
C ALA A 259 6.50 -0.61 10.38
N PHE A 260 5.91 0.48 9.89
CA PHE A 260 4.51 0.85 10.08
C PHE A 260 3.86 0.91 8.71
N ILE A 261 2.81 0.12 8.50
CA ILE A 261 2.09 0.01 7.23
C ILE A 261 0.65 0.43 7.48
N GLY A 262 0.20 1.48 6.80
CA GLY A 262 -1.20 1.90 6.80
C GLY A 262 -2.02 0.98 5.90
N LEU A 263 -3.22 0.62 6.34
CA LEU A 263 -4.21 -0.08 5.51
C LEU A 263 -5.31 0.91 5.18
N GLU A 264 -5.48 1.30 3.92
CA GLU A 264 -6.38 2.38 3.51
C GLU A 264 -7.84 2.02 3.82
N ARG A 265 -8.36 0.97 3.17
CA ARG A 265 -9.80 0.64 3.21
C ARG A 265 -10.24 0.11 4.57
N ILE A 266 -9.63 -1.00 5.00
CA ILE A 266 -9.94 -1.56 6.30
C ILE A 266 -9.39 -0.69 7.45
N GLY A 267 -8.58 0.32 7.14
CA GLY A 267 -8.08 1.26 8.14
C GLY A 267 -7.05 0.64 9.09
N GLY A 268 -6.43 1.52 9.86
CA GLY A 268 -5.47 1.13 10.89
C GLY A 268 -4.06 0.88 10.37
N ILE A 269 -3.19 0.49 11.30
CA ILE A 269 -1.74 0.44 11.11
C ILE A 269 -1.23 -0.91 11.57
N MET A 270 -0.61 -1.63 10.66
CA MET A 270 0.16 -2.83 10.92
C MET A 270 1.58 -2.44 11.37
N THR A 271 2.02 -2.96 12.51
CA THR A 271 3.36 -2.70 13.05
C THR A 271 4.18 -3.99 13.10
N TYR A 272 5.36 -3.96 12.49
CA TYR A 272 6.33 -5.06 12.50
C TYR A 272 7.65 -4.60 13.07
N ASP A 273 8.28 -5.41 13.91
CA ASP A 273 9.70 -5.26 14.21
C ASP A 273 10.51 -5.87 13.06
N VAL A 274 11.27 -5.02 12.38
CA VAL A 274 12.11 -5.32 11.22
C VAL A 274 13.60 -5.19 11.54
N THR A 275 13.98 -5.25 12.82
CA THR A 275 15.38 -5.23 13.26
C THR A 275 16.20 -6.34 12.59
N ASP A 276 15.59 -7.52 12.38
CA ASP A 276 16.09 -8.55 11.47
C ASP A 276 15.25 -8.54 10.18
N PRO A 277 15.77 -8.02 9.06
CA PRO A 277 15.02 -7.90 7.80
C PRO A 277 14.59 -9.25 7.22
N PHE A 278 15.28 -10.34 7.60
CA PHE A 278 14.97 -11.69 7.12
C PHE A 278 13.93 -12.41 7.97
N ASN A 279 13.66 -11.92 9.19
CA ASN A 279 12.67 -12.49 10.09
C ASN A 279 11.88 -11.38 10.82
N PRO A 280 11.13 -10.52 10.10
CA PRO A 280 10.22 -9.58 10.72
C PRO A 280 9.22 -10.27 11.66
N THR A 281 8.84 -9.58 12.73
CA THR A 281 7.85 -10.10 13.68
C THR A 281 6.70 -9.11 13.86
N PHE A 282 5.48 -9.60 13.70
CA PHE A 282 4.28 -8.81 13.96
C PHE A 282 4.25 -8.35 15.43
N VAL A 283 3.97 -7.07 15.64
CA VAL A 283 3.91 -6.45 16.96
C VAL A 283 2.46 -6.21 17.36
N GLN A 284 1.72 -5.51 16.50
CA GLN A 284 0.33 -5.14 16.73
C GLN A 284 -0.32 -4.59 15.47
N TYR A 285 -1.65 -4.63 15.45
CA TYR A 285 -2.51 -3.89 14.56
C TYR A 285 -3.26 -2.86 15.40
N LEU A 286 -3.17 -1.58 15.03
CA LEU A 286 -3.86 -0.49 15.71
C LEU A 286 -4.86 0.15 14.77
N ASN A 287 -6.14 0.07 15.12
CA ASN A 287 -7.21 0.82 14.46
C ASN A 287 -7.93 1.64 15.54
N ASN A 288 -7.87 2.96 15.43
CA ASN A 288 -8.51 3.87 16.40
C ASN A 288 -9.99 4.16 16.06
N ASN A 289 -10.53 3.47 15.05
CA ASN A 289 -11.94 3.40 14.71
C ASN A 289 -12.53 1.98 14.89
N PRO A 290 -12.40 1.37 16.09
CA PRO A 290 -12.80 -0.03 16.30
C PRO A 290 -14.32 -0.26 16.24
N ASP A 291 -15.13 0.79 16.30
CA ASP A 291 -16.59 0.70 16.16
C ASP A 291 -17.07 1.19 14.78
N ARG A 292 -16.14 1.59 13.88
CA ARG A 292 -16.40 2.08 12.52
C ARG A 292 -17.56 3.07 12.43
N ALA A 293 -17.59 4.02 13.38
CA ALA A 293 -18.67 5.00 13.45
C ALA A 293 -18.60 5.97 12.24
N PRO A 294 -19.73 6.32 11.59
CA PRO A 294 -19.76 7.22 10.43
C PRO A 294 -19.21 8.62 10.76
N VAL A 295 -18.51 9.27 9.83
CA VAL A 295 -17.91 10.61 9.99
C VAL A 295 -18.97 11.67 10.27
N GLY A 296 -18.80 12.46 11.34
CA GLY A 296 -19.74 13.52 11.72
C GLY A 296 -19.30 14.91 11.27
N ALA A 297 -20.21 15.69 10.67
CA ALA A 297 -20.03 17.03 10.09
C ALA A 297 -19.61 18.18 11.04
N ALA A 298 -18.89 17.90 12.12
CA ALA A 298 -18.22 18.90 12.95
C ALA A 298 -16.75 18.50 13.05
N MET A 299 -15.84 19.44 12.75
CA MET A 299 -14.37 19.31 12.81
C MET A 299 -13.78 18.97 14.21
N PHE A 300 -14.54 18.30 15.09
CA PHE A 300 -14.12 17.87 16.42
C PHE A 300 -14.83 16.55 16.81
N LEU A 301 -14.35 15.42 16.25
CA LEU A 301 -14.32 14.00 16.69
C LEU A 301 -15.47 13.42 17.57
N PRO A 302 -16.01 12.21 17.27
CA PRO A 302 -15.36 10.96 17.72
C PRO A 302 -15.60 9.73 16.79
N THR A 303 -15.26 9.82 15.51
CA THR A 303 -15.59 8.76 14.52
C THR A 303 -14.39 7.93 14.08
N GLY A 304 -13.28 8.01 14.84
CA GLY A 304 -12.01 7.34 14.51
C GLY A 304 -11.39 7.83 13.20
N ASP A 305 -10.25 7.24 12.84
CA ASP A 305 -9.54 7.54 11.59
C ASP A 305 -9.96 6.57 10.48
N ILE A 306 -9.99 7.07 9.24
CA ILE A 306 -10.41 6.31 8.04
C ILE A 306 -9.46 6.68 6.89
N ALA A 307 -9.05 5.68 6.10
CA ALA A 307 -8.08 5.79 5.00
C ALA A 307 -6.73 6.37 5.43
N PRO A 308 -5.93 5.66 6.26
CA PRO A 308 -4.53 5.98 6.47
C PRO A 308 -3.76 6.00 5.15
N GLU A 309 -3.21 7.15 4.81
CA GLU A 309 -2.46 7.43 3.59
C GLU A 309 -0.96 7.59 3.91
N GLY A 310 -0.45 8.83 3.86
CA GLY A 310 0.92 9.16 4.19
C GLY A 310 1.24 8.96 5.67
N LEU A 311 2.27 8.16 5.93
CA LEU A 311 2.86 7.97 7.26
C LEU A 311 4.23 8.67 7.34
N THR A 312 4.53 9.29 8.48
CA THR A 312 5.90 9.75 8.76
C THR A 312 6.33 9.46 10.19
N PHE A 313 7.54 8.94 10.34
CA PHE A 313 8.13 8.66 11.64
C PHE A 313 9.02 9.83 12.08
N ILE A 314 8.78 10.34 13.29
CA ILE A 314 9.59 11.37 13.93
C ILE A 314 10.39 10.73 15.06
N SER A 315 11.72 10.70 14.90
CA SER A 315 12.62 10.14 15.90
C SER A 315 12.53 10.87 17.24
N GLN A 316 12.96 10.20 18.31
CA GLN A 316 12.97 10.76 19.66
C GLN A 316 13.69 12.12 19.75
N THR A 317 14.80 12.27 19.02
CA THR A 317 15.64 13.49 19.06
C THR A 317 15.00 14.67 18.33
N ASN A 318 14.13 14.39 17.37
CA ASN A 318 13.42 15.40 16.58
C ASN A 318 12.02 15.69 17.12
N SER A 319 11.54 14.87 18.07
CA SER A 319 10.20 14.95 18.63
C SER A 319 10.10 16.01 19.74
N PRO A 320 9.02 16.82 19.76
CA PRO A 320 8.79 17.81 20.81
C PRO A 320 8.46 17.17 22.18
N THR A 321 8.10 15.88 22.21
CA THR A 321 7.72 15.16 23.44
C THR A 321 8.88 14.36 24.04
N ASN A 322 10.02 14.29 23.35
CA ASN A 322 11.12 13.35 23.63
C ASN A 322 10.69 11.87 23.60
N ASN A 323 9.61 11.54 22.89
CA ASN A 323 9.25 10.18 22.53
C ASN A 323 9.19 10.09 20.99
N PRO A 324 9.56 8.96 20.38
CA PRO A 324 9.28 8.74 18.97
C PRO A 324 7.78 8.90 18.68
N LEU A 325 7.45 9.48 17.53
CA LEU A 325 6.07 9.70 17.08
C LEU A 325 5.88 9.09 15.70
N LEU A 326 4.68 8.57 15.44
CA LEU A 326 4.23 8.24 14.10
C LEU A 326 3.10 9.21 13.77
N VAL A 327 3.25 9.98 12.70
CA VAL A 327 2.23 10.90 12.22
C VAL A 327 1.56 10.26 11.01
N VAL A 328 0.23 10.26 11.00
CA VAL A 328 -0.57 9.56 9.99
C VAL A 328 -1.59 10.54 9.43
N GLY A 329 -1.58 10.73 8.12
CA GLY A 329 -2.65 11.43 7.40
C GLY A 329 -3.77 10.43 7.09
N ASN A 330 -5.02 10.84 7.32
CA ASN A 330 -6.18 10.00 7.07
C ASN A 330 -7.11 10.72 6.10
N GLU A 331 -7.22 10.24 4.86
CA GLU A 331 -7.83 10.98 3.75
C GLU A 331 -9.34 11.18 3.95
N ILE A 332 -10.10 10.09 4.03
CA ILE A 332 -11.57 10.12 4.09
C ILE A 332 -12.04 10.88 5.35
N SER A 333 -11.40 10.63 6.49
CA SER A 333 -11.74 11.34 7.73
C SER A 333 -11.23 12.79 7.78
N ALA A 334 -10.35 13.18 6.86
CA ALA A 334 -9.66 14.46 6.83
C ALA A 334 -8.94 14.81 8.15
N THR A 335 -8.29 13.81 8.77
CA THR A 335 -7.60 13.96 10.05
C THR A 335 -6.09 13.73 9.95
N THR A 336 -5.36 14.17 10.98
CA THR A 336 -3.97 13.79 11.19
C THR A 336 -3.81 13.32 12.62
N THR A 337 -3.30 12.11 12.79
CA THR A 337 -3.13 11.46 14.10
C THR A 337 -1.66 11.28 14.44
N ILE A 338 -1.32 11.37 15.74
CA ILE A 338 0.04 11.31 16.30
C ILE A 338 0.05 10.38 17.52
#